data_AF-A0A3D1A7W6-F1
#
_entry.id   AF-A0A3D1A7W6-F1
#
_cell.length_a   1.000
_cell.length_b   1.000
_cell.length_c   1.000
_cell.angle_alpha   90.00
_cell.angle_beta   90.00
_cell.angle_gamma   90.00
#
_symmetry.space_group_name_H-M   'P 1'
#
loop_
_entity.id
_entity.type
_entity.pdbx_description
1 polymer ?
#
loop_
_entity_poly.entity_id
_entity_poly.type
_entity_poly.pdbx_seq_one_letter_code
_entity_poly.pdbx_strand_id
1 'polypeptide(L)'
;MKNRILTLTLLSLIINCSAAYARSSNYDENGFVIGFAPRLTAAAETIPAASGPEPVIQDPAVEPAGQNTSAQPGSELTLPPQQAFTAAPEEDKVTPSDYDEATALRLARNAKKHSMGSFAGWCYSYVADAMELTGVIRRDQWYSLGIGVNAAADFAAWANRNPGTLRSQLKLAKMETPAKAADLPLGAIVVYNRGVCGFSGRSGHIEVKVAPNLLCSDGCQPAYQECFGSPAARAGISVYVPVSGK
;
A
#
# COMPACT_ATOMS: atom_id res chain seq x y z
N MET A 1 -2.48 -35.95 -62.70
CA MET A 1 -3.51 -34.99 -62.20
C MET A 1 -4.04 -35.48 -60.86
N LYS A 2 -4.30 -34.55 -59.93
CA LYS A 2 -4.91 -34.68 -58.59
C LYS A 2 -3.93 -34.70 -57.39
N ASN A 3 -3.38 -33.52 -57.09
CA ASN A 3 -2.98 -33.16 -55.73
C ASN A 3 -4.23 -32.73 -54.96
N ARG A 4 -4.55 -33.40 -53.85
CA ARG A 4 -5.59 -32.99 -52.90
C ARG A 4 -4.94 -32.16 -51.80
N ILE A 5 -5.30 -30.88 -51.77
CA ILE A 5 -4.98 -29.94 -50.70
C ILE A 5 -5.90 -30.26 -49.52
N LEU A 6 -5.31 -30.66 -48.40
CA LEU A 6 -6.02 -30.89 -47.14
C LEU A 6 -6.00 -29.57 -46.36
N THR A 7 -7.09 -28.81 -46.46
CA THR A 7 -7.31 -27.59 -45.68
C THR A 7 -7.76 -28.00 -44.27
N LEU A 8 -6.84 -27.95 -43.30
CA LEU A 8 -7.19 -28.10 -41.88
C LEU A 8 -7.75 -26.77 -41.38
N THR A 9 -9.08 -26.71 -41.24
CA THR A 9 -9.79 -25.61 -40.59
C THR A 9 -9.56 -25.72 -39.08
N LEU A 10 -8.66 -24.90 -38.55
CA LEU A 10 -8.40 -24.78 -37.12
C LEU A 10 -9.57 -24.02 -36.47
N LEU A 11 -10.56 -24.76 -35.97
CA LEU A 11 -11.71 -24.22 -35.27
C LEU A 11 -11.24 -23.65 -33.92
N SER A 12 -11.22 -22.33 -33.80
CA SER A 12 -10.89 -21.60 -32.58
C SER A 12 -11.90 -21.91 -31.48
N LEU A 13 -11.50 -22.73 -30.51
CA LEU A 13 -12.24 -22.91 -29.26
C LEU A 13 -11.96 -21.70 -28.35
N ILE A 14 -12.67 -20.60 -28.59
CA ILE A 14 -12.76 -19.49 -27.64
C ILE A 14 -13.67 -19.96 -26.51
N ILE A 15 -13.08 -20.57 -25.49
CA ILE A 15 -13.76 -20.83 -24.22
C ILE A 15 -13.93 -19.47 -23.54
N ASN A 16 -15.13 -18.90 -23.68
CA ASN A 16 -15.60 -17.78 -22.86
C ASN A 16 -15.66 -18.25 -21.40
N CYS A 17 -14.56 -18.09 -20.67
CA CYS A 17 -14.52 -18.23 -19.22
C CYS A 17 -15.06 -16.95 -18.57
N SER A 18 -16.31 -16.62 -18.89
CA SER A 18 -17.11 -15.62 -18.18
C SER A 18 -17.95 -16.35 -17.14
N ALA A 19 -17.30 -17.10 -16.24
CA ALA A 19 -17.96 -17.50 -15.02
C ALA A 19 -18.17 -16.20 -14.22
N ALA A 20 -19.40 -15.70 -14.21
CA ALA A 20 -19.81 -14.66 -13.29
C ALA A 20 -19.36 -15.11 -11.89
N TYR A 21 -18.38 -14.41 -11.33
CA TYR A 21 -17.95 -14.59 -9.95
C TYR A 21 -19.20 -14.43 -9.10
N ALA A 22 -19.74 -15.53 -8.58
CA ALA A 22 -20.82 -15.48 -7.62
C ALA A 22 -20.30 -14.67 -6.44
N ARG A 23 -20.83 -13.45 -6.28
CA ARG A 23 -20.50 -12.58 -5.16
C ARG A 23 -20.73 -13.38 -3.89
N SER A 24 -19.70 -13.47 -3.06
CA SER A 24 -19.80 -14.02 -1.71
C SER A 24 -20.99 -13.35 -0.99
N SER A 25 -21.78 -14.13 -0.25
CA SER A 25 -22.94 -13.65 0.53
C SER A 25 -22.61 -12.58 1.57
N ASN A 26 -21.33 -12.21 1.70
CA ASN A 26 -20.84 -11.18 2.58
C ASN A 26 -20.78 -9.80 1.89
N TYR A 27 -21.24 -9.65 0.64
CA TYR A 27 -21.18 -8.38 -0.10
C TYR A 27 -22.55 -7.93 -0.61
N ASP A 28 -22.85 -6.63 -0.51
CA ASP A 28 -24.09 -6.04 -1.01
C ASP A 28 -24.08 -5.89 -2.55
N GLU A 29 -25.18 -5.37 -3.09
CA GLU A 29 -25.34 -5.15 -4.53
C GLU A 29 -24.34 -4.14 -5.13
N ASN A 30 -23.68 -3.35 -4.29
CA ASN A 30 -22.67 -2.37 -4.66
C ASN A 30 -21.23 -2.90 -4.48
N GLY A 31 -21.06 -4.08 -3.90
CA GLY A 31 -19.74 -4.69 -3.65
C GLY A 31 -19.11 -4.27 -2.31
N PHE A 32 -19.87 -3.70 -1.39
CA PHE A 32 -19.43 -3.46 -0.01
C PHE A 32 -19.66 -4.67 0.87
N VAL A 33 -18.83 -4.88 1.88
CA VAL A 33 -19.05 -5.95 2.86
C VAL A 33 -20.34 -5.68 3.64
N ILE A 34 -21.31 -6.59 3.59
CA ILE A 34 -22.56 -6.51 4.35
C ILE A 34 -22.25 -6.44 5.85
N GLY A 35 -22.76 -5.40 6.52
CA GLY A 35 -22.46 -5.10 7.92
C GLY A 35 -21.30 -4.12 8.13
N PHE A 36 -20.58 -3.76 7.07
CA PHE A 36 -19.58 -2.70 7.04
C PHE A 36 -20.18 -1.49 6.31
N ALA A 37 -21.10 -0.78 6.97
CA ALA A 37 -21.45 0.56 6.50
C ALA A 37 -20.20 1.42 6.61
N PRO A 38 -19.74 2.10 5.54
CA PRO A 38 -18.77 3.16 5.72
C PRO A 38 -19.38 4.10 6.75
N ARG A 39 -18.72 4.27 7.90
CA ARG A 39 -18.88 5.52 8.65
C ARG A 39 -18.32 6.59 7.73
N LEU A 40 -19.15 7.01 6.77
CA LEU A 40 -19.07 8.33 6.20
C LEU A 40 -19.11 9.22 7.43
N THR A 41 -17.96 9.76 7.80
CA THR A 41 -17.91 10.88 8.72
C THR A 41 -18.65 12.00 8.02
N ALA A 42 -19.97 12.02 8.20
CA ALA A 42 -20.77 13.21 8.10
C ALA A 42 -20.16 14.17 9.11
N ALA A 43 -19.24 15.00 8.62
CA ALA A 43 -18.85 16.19 9.32
C ALA A 43 -20.10 17.08 9.41
N ALA A 44 -20.27 17.68 10.58
CA ALA A 44 -21.30 18.63 10.99
C ALA A 44 -22.66 18.03 11.41
N GLU A 45 -22.69 17.39 12.58
CA GLU A 45 -23.83 17.56 13.49
C GLU A 45 -23.35 17.99 14.88
N THR A 46 -23.97 19.07 15.33
CA THR A 46 -23.85 19.82 16.57
C THR A 46 -23.71 18.94 17.82
N ILE A 47 -22.67 19.19 18.61
CA ILE A 47 -22.52 18.65 19.97
C ILE A 47 -23.53 19.36 20.88
N PRO A 48 -24.52 18.67 21.50
CA PRO A 48 -25.26 19.26 22.61
C PRO A 48 -24.34 19.35 23.84
N ALA A 49 -24.35 20.51 24.48
CA ALA A 49 -23.60 20.79 25.69
C ALA A 49 -23.92 19.77 26.79
N ALA A 50 -22.93 18.95 27.16
CA ALA A 50 -22.99 18.10 28.32
C ALA A 50 -22.56 18.93 29.55
N SER A 51 -23.55 19.40 30.30
CA SER A 51 -23.37 19.90 31.66
C SER A 51 -23.29 18.71 32.63
N GLY A 52 -22.08 18.30 32.95
CA GLY A 52 -21.78 17.38 34.05
C GLY A 52 -20.75 18.01 35.00
N PRO A 53 -20.81 17.72 36.31
CA PRO A 53 -19.90 18.31 37.29
C PRO A 53 -18.45 17.87 37.04
N GLU A 54 -17.55 18.86 37.11
CA GLU A 54 -16.11 18.69 36.92
C GLU A 54 -15.50 17.71 37.95
N PRO A 55 -14.60 16.81 37.53
CA PRO A 55 -13.80 16.04 38.47
C PRO A 55 -12.75 16.95 39.12
N VAL A 56 -12.76 16.99 40.45
CA VAL A 56 -11.74 17.66 41.28
C VAL A 56 -10.40 16.95 41.08
N ILE A 57 -9.50 17.57 40.33
CA ILE A 57 -8.10 17.18 40.24
C ILE A 57 -7.38 17.78 41.44
N GLN A 58 -6.83 16.92 42.30
CA GLN A 58 -5.91 17.33 43.36
C GLN A 58 -4.50 17.40 42.79
N ASP A 59 -3.94 18.61 42.75
CA ASP A 59 -2.53 18.86 42.40
C ASP A 59 -1.59 18.27 43.47
N PRO A 60 -0.61 17.44 43.09
CA PRO A 60 0.50 17.13 43.99
C PRO A 60 1.47 18.33 44.07
N ALA A 61 1.89 18.60 45.30
CA ALA A 61 2.71 19.72 45.73
C ALA A 61 4.01 19.90 44.93
N VAL A 62 4.26 21.15 44.52
CA VAL A 62 5.53 21.64 43.97
C VAL A 62 6.47 21.98 45.13
N GLU A 63 7.60 21.28 45.24
CA GLU A 63 8.70 21.67 46.12
C GLU A 63 9.57 22.78 45.48
N PRO A 64 10.10 23.73 46.28
CA PRO A 64 10.78 24.90 45.75
C PRO A 64 12.28 24.70 45.47
N ALA A 65 12.66 25.23 44.31
CA ALA A 65 13.91 25.89 43.94
C ALA A 65 15.15 25.77 44.88
N GLY A 66 16.15 25.02 44.41
CA GLY A 66 17.55 25.20 44.77
C GLY A 66 18.26 26.09 43.74
N GLN A 67 18.60 27.31 44.12
CA GLN A 67 19.41 28.26 43.36
C GLN A 67 20.89 27.85 43.40
N ASN A 68 21.54 27.75 42.24
CA ASN A 68 23.00 27.81 42.14
C ASN A 68 23.40 28.64 40.91
N THR A 69 23.68 29.91 41.18
CA THR A 69 24.29 30.86 40.24
C THR A 69 25.82 30.77 40.33
N SER A 70 26.46 30.29 39.27
CA SER A 70 27.88 30.56 39.00
C SER A 70 28.00 31.05 37.56
N ALA A 71 28.15 32.37 37.44
CA ALA A 71 28.42 33.04 36.17
C ALA A 71 29.89 32.83 35.79
N GLN A 72 30.14 32.16 34.67
CA GLN A 72 31.46 32.16 34.02
C GLN A 72 31.52 33.24 32.92
N PRO A 73 32.66 33.94 32.78
CA PRO A 73 32.84 34.97 31.77
C PRO A 73 33.15 34.39 30.38
N GLY A 74 32.39 34.90 29.41
CA GLY A 74 32.64 34.99 27.96
C GLY A 74 33.74 34.13 27.33
N SER A 75 33.33 33.03 26.70
CA SER A 75 34.00 32.50 25.50
C SER A 75 33.24 32.98 24.27
N GLU A 76 33.92 33.76 23.45
CA GLU A 76 33.45 34.23 22.14
C GLU A 76 33.09 33.01 21.27
N LEU A 77 31.80 32.86 21.01
CA LEU A 77 31.24 31.72 20.30
C LEU A 77 31.55 31.88 18.80
N THR A 78 32.72 31.41 18.37
CA THR A 78 33.03 31.25 16.95
C THR A 78 32.04 30.25 16.36
N LEU A 79 31.00 30.77 15.68
CA LEU A 79 30.01 29.95 14.99
C LEU A 79 30.75 29.06 13.99
N PRO A 80 30.59 27.72 14.06
CA PRO A 80 31.20 26.83 13.09
C PRO A 80 30.72 27.24 11.68
N PRO A 81 31.59 27.14 10.66
CA PRO A 81 31.23 27.45 9.29
C PRO A 81 29.93 26.70 8.95
N GLN A 82 28.91 27.44 8.53
CA GLN A 82 27.62 26.90 8.11
C GLN A 82 27.89 25.82 7.08
N GLN A 83 27.76 24.56 7.48
CA GLN A 83 27.91 23.43 6.57
C GLN A 83 26.88 23.63 5.47
N ALA A 84 27.36 23.79 4.23
CA ALA A 84 26.51 23.94 3.07
C ALA A 84 25.50 22.79 3.07
N PHE A 85 24.23 23.12 3.19
CA PHE A 85 23.14 22.17 3.08
C PHE A 85 23.29 21.48 1.73
N THR A 86 23.77 20.24 1.75
CA THR A 86 23.76 19.38 0.57
C THR A 86 22.34 19.35 0.04
N ALA A 87 22.18 19.64 -1.25
CA ALA A 87 20.89 19.67 -1.92
C ALA A 87 20.08 18.43 -1.53
N ALA A 88 18.79 18.63 -1.26
CA ALA A 88 17.88 17.54 -0.93
C ALA A 88 18.03 16.44 -2.00
N PRO A 89 18.09 15.16 -1.60
CA PRO A 89 18.24 14.06 -2.55
C PRO A 89 17.15 14.17 -3.62
N GLU A 90 17.56 14.14 -4.88
CA GLU A 90 16.65 14.16 -6.03
C GLU A 90 15.65 13.02 -5.87
N GLU A 91 14.35 13.32 -5.95
CA GLU A 91 13.30 12.32 -5.80
C GLU A 91 13.44 11.26 -6.91
N ASP A 92 13.58 9.99 -6.53
CA ASP A 92 13.61 8.83 -7.44
C ASP A 92 12.22 8.66 -8.09
N LYS A 93 11.97 9.42 -9.16
CA LYS A 93 10.72 9.37 -9.92
C LYS A 93 10.77 8.23 -10.92
N VAL A 94 9.75 7.37 -10.87
CA VAL A 94 9.56 6.29 -11.84
C VAL A 94 9.15 6.87 -13.18
N THR A 95 9.97 6.64 -14.21
CA THR A 95 9.60 6.94 -15.60
C THR A 95 8.94 5.73 -16.25
N PRO A 96 8.15 5.90 -17.33
CA PRO A 96 7.58 4.77 -18.07
C PRO A 96 8.63 3.76 -18.56
N SER A 97 9.84 4.22 -18.91
CA SER A 97 10.94 3.34 -19.34
C SER A 97 11.50 2.47 -18.22
N ASP A 98 11.27 2.85 -16.97
CA ASP A 98 11.76 2.08 -15.83
C ASP A 98 10.84 0.92 -15.50
N TYR A 99 9.59 0.91 -15.97
CA TYR A 99 8.59 -0.10 -15.62
C TYR A 99 8.93 -1.48 -16.23
N ASP A 100 9.06 -2.49 -15.37
CA ASP A 100 9.29 -3.88 -15.79
C ASP A 100 7.95 -4.61 -15.97
N GLU A 101 7.39 -4.48 -17.16
CA GLU A 101 6.11 -5.10 -17.52
C GLU A 101 6.13 -6.62 -17.37
N ALA A 102 7.24 -7.29 -17.72
CA ALA A 102 7.32 -8.74 -17.64
C ALA A 102 7.23 -9.22 -16.17
N THR A 103 7.92 -8.55 -15.25
CA THR A 103 7.83 -8.85 -13.82
C THR A 103 6.46 -8.50 -13.26
N ALA A 104 5.89 -7.38 -13.66
CA ALA A 104 4.55 -6.97 -13.26
C ALA A 104 3.46 -7.97 -13.67
N LEU A 105 3.50 -8.49 -14.88
CA LEU A 105 2.57 -9.51 -15.35
C LEU A 105 2.72 -10.84 -14.58
N ARG A 106 3.95 -11.24 -14.22
CA ARG A 106 4.18 -12.42 -13.37
C ARG A 106 3.61 -12.20 -11.97
N LEU A 107 3.80 -11.02 -11.39
CA LEU A 107 3.26 -10.66 -10.07
C LEU A 107 1.74 -10.70 -10.05
N ALA A 108 1.11 -10.03 -11.03
CA ALA A 108 -0.35 -10.05 -11.20
C ALA A 108 -0.90 -11.48 -11.33
N ARG A 109 -0.23 -12.34 -12.12
CA ARG A 109 -0.63 -13.73 -12.32
C ARG A 109 -0.54 -14.54 -11.02
N ASN A 110 0.57 -14.42 -10.29
CA ASN A 110 0.77 -15.15 -9.04
C ASN A 110 -0.22 -14.70 -7.97
N ALA A 111 -0.43 -13.39 -7.81
CA ALA A 111 -1.42 -12.86 -6.87
C ALA A 111 -2.85 -13.37 -7.17
N LYS A 112 -3.25 -13.36 -8.45
CA LYS A 112 -4.57 -13.90 -8.84
C LYS A 112 -4.67 -15.40 -8.58
N LYS A 113 -3.68 -16.18 -9.03
CA LYS A 113 -3.67 -17.65 -8.95
C LYS A 113 -3.65 -18.15 -7.51
N HIS A 114 -2.95 -17.45 -6.63
CA HIS A 114 -2.76 -17.87 -5.24
C HIS A 114 -3.74 -17.22 -4.26
N SER A 115 -4.67 -16.37 -4.73
CA SER A 115 -5.78 -15.91 -3.89
C SER A 115 -6.66 -17.10 -3.45
N MET A 116 -7.14 -17.07 -2.20
CA MET A 116 -8.05 -18.09 -1.66
C MET A 116 -9.47 -17.96 -2.20
N GLY A 117 -9.79 -16.81 -2.81
CA GLY A 117 -11.16 -16.45 -3.17
C GLY A 117 -12.02 -16.03 -1.96
N SER A 118 -11.46 -15.93 -0.76
CA SER A 118 -12.12 -15.44 0.45
C SER A 118 -11.17 -14.60 1.29
N PHE A 119 -11.73 -13.65 2.06
CA PHE A 119 -10.96 -12.73 2.89
C PHE A 119 -10.83 -13.30 4.30
N ALA A 120 -9.61 -13.66 4.68
CA ALA A 120 -9.32 -14.29 5.97
C ALA A 120 -8.36 -13.45 6.83
N GLY A 121 -8.05 -12.22 6.41
CA GLY A 121 -7.16 -11.31 7.13
C GLY A 121 -5.67 -11.62 6.92
N TRP A 122 -5.35 -12.42 5.89
CA TRP A 122 -3.98 -12.82 5.56
C TRP A 122 -3.44 -12.08 4.34
N CYS A 123 -4.04 -10.94 3.98
CA CYS A 123 -3.71 -10.17 2.78
C CYS A 123 -2.19 -9.95 2.60
N TYR A 124 -1.48 -9.64 3.68
CA TYR A 124 -0.03 -9.49 3.66
C TYR A 124 0.71 -10.77 3.25
N SER A 125 0.40 -11.90 3.90
CA SER A 125 1.05 -13.18 3.62
C SER A 125 0.85 -13.63 2.17
N TYR A 126 -0.33 -13.40 1.60
CA TYR A 126 -0.64 -13.76 0.21
C TYR A 126 0.08 -12.88 -0.80
N VAL A 127 0.17 -11.57 -0.55
CA VAL A 127 0.97 -10.69 -1.41
C VAL A 127 2.47 -10.99 -1.27
N ALA A 128 2.95 -11.29 -0.06
CA ALA A 128 4.32 -11.71 0.18
C ALA A 128 4.67 -12.99 -0.58
N ASP A 129 3.80 -14.01 -0.54
CA ASP A 129 3.97 -15.25 -1.32
C ASP A 129 3.99 -14.96 -2.84
N ALA A 130 3.10 -14.09 -3.33
CA ALA A 130 3.11 -13.68 -4.73
C ALA A 130 4.43 -12.98 -5.13
N MET A 131 4.96 -12.12 -4.26
CA MET A 131 6.27 -11.46 -4.47
C MET A 131 7.42 -12.48 -4.49
N GLU A 132 7.41 -13.47 -3.59
CA GLU A 132 8.38 -14.57 -3.56
C GLU A 132 8.32 -15.41 -4.85
N LEU A 133 7.12 -15.85 -5.24
CA LEU A 133 6.90 -16.65 -6.45
C LEU A 133 7.26 -15.92 -7.74
N THR A 134 7.21 -14.58 -7.74
CA THR A 134 7.62 -13.76 -8.89
C THR A 134 9.12 -13.50 -8.93
N GLY A 135 9.82 -13.71 -7.81
CA GLY A 135 11.23 -13.37 -7.65
C GLY A 135 11.49 -11.89 -7.37
N VAL A 136 10.46 -11.13 -6.95
CA VAL A 136 10.62 -9.73 -6.52
C VAL A 136 11.44 -9.67 -5.23
N ILE A 137 11.25 -10.66 -4.36
CA ILE A 137 11.96 -10.79 -3.09
C ILE A 137 12.21 -12.27 -2.83
N ARG A 138 13.36 -12.60 -2.25
CA ARG A 138 13.60 -13.95 -1.73
C ARG A 138 13.18 -14.05 -0.27
N ARG A 139 12.86 -15.26 0.18
CA ARG A 139 12.42 -15.51 1.56
C ARG A 139 13.43 -15.02 2.62
N ASP A 140 14.73 -15.15 2.38
CA ASP A 140 15.80 -14.67 3.27
C ASP A 140 15.92 -13.14 3.29
N GLN A 141 15.43 -12.45 2.25
CA GLN A 141 15.51 -11.00 2.13
C GLN A 141 14.53 -10.29 3.06
N TRP A 142 13.38 -10.86 3.40
CA TRP A 142 12.43 -10.24 4.34
C TRP A 142 13.10 -9.89 5.67
N TYR A 143 13.82 -10.86 6.24
CA TYR A 143 14.52 -10.69 7.51
C TYR A 143 15.78 -9.83 7.35
N SER A 144 16.63 -10.13 6.36
CA SER A 144 17.91 -9.42 6.20
C SER A 144 17.76 -7.94 5.82
N LEU A 145 16.64 -7.57 5.18
CA LEU A 145 16.30 -6.17 4.89
C LEU A 145 15.50 -5.49 6.01
N GLY A 146 15.08 -6.23 7.04
CA GLY A 146 14.28 -5.69 8.14
C GLY A 146 12.87 -5.26 7.72
N ILE A 147 12.28 -5.96 6.75
CA ILE A 147 10.91 -5.68 6.27
C ILE A 147 9.93 -6.29 7.27
N GLY A 148 8.98 -5.49 7.77
CA GLY A 148 7.97 -5.96 8.73
C GLY A 148 7.08 -7.05 8.11
N VAL A 149 7.12 -8.26 8.67
CA VAL A 149 6.46 -9.45 8.09
C VAL A 149 4.99 -9.65 8.48
N ASN A 150 4.43 -8.75 9.31
CA ASN A 150 3.15 -8.99 9.97
C ASN A 150 2.05 -7.97 9.61
N ALA A 151 2.37 -6.91 8.87
CA ALA A 151 1.42 -5.86 8.55
C ALA A 151 1.73 -5.17 7.22
N ALA A 152 0.69 -4.99 6.41
CA ALA A 152 0.75 -4.24 5.16
C ALA A 152 1.36 -2.85 5.33
N ALA A 153 0.90 -2.12 6.34
CA ALA A 153 1.41 -0.78 6.63
C ALA A 153 2.90 -0.76 7.02
N ASP A 154 3.43 -1.83 7.60
CA ASP A 154 4.86 -1.90 7.97
C ASP A 154 5.75 -2.10 6.74
N PHE A 155 5.29 -2.87 5.75
CA PHE A 155 5.96 -2.93 4.44
C PHE A 155 5.99 -1.56 3.77
N ALA A 156 4.85 -0.85 3.70
CA ALA A 156 4.86 0.50 3.10
C ALA A 156 5.73 1.48 3.89
N ALA A 157 5.71 1.43 5.22
CA ALA A 157 6.55 2.28 6.06
C ALA A 157 8.05 1.99 5.83
N TRP A 158 8.43 0.72 5.70
CA TRP A 158 9.80 0.34 5.35
C TRP A 158 10.18 0.80 3.93
N ALA A 159 9.34 0.52 2.93
CA ALA A 159 9.60 0.85 1.53
C ALA A 159 9.77 2.35 1.31
N ASN A 160 8.91 3.16 1.95
CA ASN A 160 8.96 4.62 1.91
C ASN A 160 10.24 5.20 2.55
N ARG A 161 10.80 4.55 3.58
CA ARG A 161 12.05 4.98 4.21
C ARG A 161 13.31 4.51 3.46
N ASN A 162 13.18 3.51 2.59
CA ASN A 162 14.31 2.86 1.94
C ASN A 162 14.18 2.82 0.40
N PRO A 163 13.93 3.95 -0.30
CA PRO A 163 13.66 3.93 -1.74
C PRO A 163 14.84 3.34 -2.55
N GLY A 164 16.09 3.68 -2.19
CA GLY A 164 17.28 3.12 -2.85
C GLY A 164 17.42 1.60 -2.69
N THR A 165 17.12 1.07 -1.50
CA THR A 165 17.13 -0.39 -1.23
C THR A 165 15.96 -1.07 -1.94
N LEU A 166 14.77 -0.48 -1.88
CA LEU A 166 13.57 -0.96 -2.59
C LEU A 166 13.87 -1.13 -4.08
N ARG A 167 14.51 -0.13 -4.70
CA ARG A 167 14.86 -0.16 -6.12
C ARG A 167 16.00 -1.12 -6.43
N SER A 168 17.09 -1.08 -5.68
CA SER A 168 18.29 -1.87 -5.99
C SER A 168 18.11 -3.37 -5.68
N GLN A 169 17.48 -3.70 -4.55
CA GLN A 169 17.37 -5.07 -4.03
C GLN A 169 16.08 -5.77 -4.43
N LEU A 170 14.95 -5.04 -4.46
CA LEU A 170 13.63 -5.63 -4.77
C LEU A 170 13.14 -5.31 -6.18
N LYS A 171 13.87 -4.44 -6.91
CA LYS A 171 13.45 -3.98 -8.24
C LYS A 171 12.02 -3.41 -8.22
N LEU A 172 11.69 -2.70 -7.14
CA LEU A 172 10.44 -1.98 -6.96
C LEU A 172 10.73 -0.49 -6.85
N ALA A 173 9.81 0.34 -7.29
CA ALA A 173 9.87 1.78 -7.03
C ALA A 173 8.50 2.31 -6.67
N LYS A 174 8.48 3.35 -5.84
CA LYS A 174 7.26 4.04 -5.46
C LYS A 174 6.81 4.92 -6.62
N MET A 175 5.53 4.88 -6.96
CA MET A 175 4.92 5.84 -7.88
C MET A 175 3.91 6.72 -7.14
N GLU A 176 3.55 7.86 -7.74
CA GLU A 176 2.43 8.66 -7.27
C GLU A 176 1.13 7.84 -7.36
N THR A 177 0.33 7.86 -6.30
CA THR A 177 -0.97 7.19 -6.31
C THR A 177 -1.91 7.93 -7.28
N PRO A 178 -2.45 7.27 -8.32
CA PRO A 178 -3.33 7.92 -9.28
C PRO A 178 -4.67 8.33 -8.63
N ALA A 179 -5.38 9.26 -9.25
CA ALA A 179 -6.73 9.65 -8.79
C ALA A 179 -7.80 8.59 -9.14
N LYS A 180 -7.52 7.69 -10.08
CA LYS A 180 -8.42 6.61 -10.47
C LYS A 180 -7.72 5.27 -10.31
N ALA A 181 -8.42 4.31 -9.72
CA ALA A 181 -7.90 2.96 -9.56
C ALA A 181 -7.69 2.25 -10.91
N ALA A 182 -8.43 2.68 -11.95
CA ALA A 182 -8.26 2.19 -13.32
C ALA A 182 -6.88 2.52 -13.91
N ASP A 183 -6.26 3.63 -13.47
CA ASP A 183 -4.97 4.11 -13.98
C ASP A 183 -3.77 3.41 -13.32
N LEU A 184 -4.01 2.51 -12.37
CA LEU A 184 -2.97 1.66 -11.80
C LEU A 184 -2.44 0.69 -12.86
N PRO A 185 -1.11 0.60 -13.06
CA PRO A 185 -0.53 -0.40 -13.94
C PRO A 185 -0.76 -1.81 -13.38
N LEU A 186 -0.84 -2.80 -14.26
CA LEU A 186 -0.89 -4.20 -13.84
C LEU A 186 0.31 -4.54 -12.96
N GLY A 187 0.15 -5.48 -12.03
CA GLY A 187 1.21 -5.86 -11.09
C GLY A 187 1.58 -4.79 -10.06
N ALA A 188 0.95 -3.61 -10.07
CA ALA A 188 1.15 -2.63 -9.01
C ALA A 188 0.74 -3.21 -7.66
N ILE A 189 1.61 -3.04 -6.66
CA ILE A 189 1.35 -3.37 -5.27
C ILE A 189 0.74 -2.12 -4.62
N VAL A 190 -0.52 -2.23 -4.21
CA VAL A 190 -1.27 -1.16 -3.55
C VAL A 190 -1.30 -1.45 -2.07
N VAL A 191 -0.82 -0.51 -1.25
CA VAL A 191 -0.85 -0.61 0.20
C VAL A 191 -1.70 0.51 0.77
N TYR A 192 -2.74 0.16 1.50
CA TYR A 192 -3.54 1.07 2.31
C TYR A 192 -2.92 1.11 3.71
N ASN A 193 -2.50 2.29 4.16
CA ASN A 193 -1.99 2.46 5.50
C ASN A 193 -3.08 2.17 6.54
N ARG A 194 -2.66 2.09 7.81
CA ARG A 194 -3.54 1.84 8.96
C ARG A 194 -4.77 2.75 8.96
N GLY A 195 -5.96 2.16 9.02
CA GLY A 195 -7.24 2.88 9.11
C GLY A 195 -7.71 3.56 7.82
N VAL A 196 -6.91 3.53 6.75
CA VAL A 196 -7.27 4.14 5.47
C VAL A 196 -8.39 3.31 4.86
N CYS A 197 -9.41 3.98 4.31
CA CYS A 197 -10.51 3.32 3.58
C CYS A 197 -11.30 2.28 4.39
N GLY A 198 -11.34 2.42 5.71
CA GLY A 198 -12.04 1.46 6.59
C GLY A 198 -11.26 0.15 6.81
N PHE A 199 -10.04 0.02 6.30
CA PHE A 199 -9.19 -1.12 6.59
C PHE A 199 -8.65 -1.08 8.02
N SER A 200 -8.05 -2.20 8.44
CA SER A 200 -7.52 -2.39 9.80
C SER A 200 -6.66 -1.22 10.27
N GLY A 201 -7.05 -0.60 11.39
CA GLY A 201 -6.24 0.41 12.09
C GLY A 201 -4.93 -0.13 12.66
N ARG A 202 -4.79 -1.47 12.77
CA ARG A 202 -3.58 -2.11 13.29
C ARG A 202 -2.61 -2.50 12.18
N SER A 203 -3.12 -3.04 11.07
CA SER A 203 -2.28 -3.68 10.05
C SER A 203 -2.29 -2.98 8.69
N GLY A 204 -3.31 -2.18 8.38
CA GLY A 204 -3.58 -1.70 7.01
C GLY A 204 -4.12 -2.83 6.10
N HIS A 205 -3.99 -2.65 4.79
CA HIS A 205 -4.34 -3.65 3.76
C HIS A 205 -3.37 -3.58 2.58
N ILE A 206 -3.14 -4.69 1.89
CA ILE A 206 -2.24 -4.77 0.73
C ILE A 206 -2.81 -5.67 -0.34
N GLU A 207 -2.70 -5.25 -1.60
CA GLU A 207 -3.23 -5.96 -2.76
C GLU A 207 -2.33 -5.76 -3.99
N VAL A 208 -2.51 -6.61 -5.00
CA VAL A 208 -1.85 -6.50 -6.30
C VAL A 208 -2.90 -6.24 -7.38
N LYS A 209 -2.62 -5.30 -8.30
CA LYS A 209 -3.45 -5.06 -9.48
C LYS A 209 -3.34 -6.22 -10.48
N VAL A 210 -4.44 -6.92 -10.73
CA VAL A 210 -4.44 -8.11 -11.61
C VAL A 210 -5.25 -7.94 -12.91
N ALA A 211 -6.17 -6.98 -12.94
CA ALA A 211 -6.98 -6.63 -14.11
C ALA A 211 -7.53 -5.20 -13.95
N PRO A 212 -8.12 -4.58 -15.00
CA PRO A 212 -8.84 -3.32 -14.85
C PRO A 212 -9.83 -3.40 -13.70
N ASN A 213 -9.75 -2.44 -12.78
CA ASN A 213 -10.52 -2.37 -11.54
C ASN A 213 -10.51 -3.61 -10.63
N LEU A 214 -9.58 -4.56 -10.78
CA LEU A 214 -9.51 -5.75 -9.92
C LEU A 214 -8.17 -5.83 -9.18
N LEU A 215 -8.25 -5.88 -7.86
CA LEU A 215 -7.13 -6.05 -6.94
C LEU A 215 -7.25 -7.42 -6.27
N CYS A 216 -6.11 -8.09 -6.02
CA CYS A 216 -6.08 -9.38 -5.31
C CYS A 216 -5.06 -9.40 -4.18
N SER A 217 -5.45 -10.00 -3.07
CA SER A 217 -4.65 -10.38 -1.92
C SER A 217 -4.97 -11.85 -1.56
N ASP A 218 -5.40 -12.11 -0.33
CA ASP A 218 -6.09 -13.34 0.09
C ASP A 218 -7.43 -13.55 -0.65
N GLY A 219 -8.10 -12.47 -1.07
CA GLY A 219 -9.25 -12.49 -1.99
C GLY A 219 -9.08 -11.53 -3.15
N CYS A 220 -9.95 -11.62 -4.17
CA CYS A 220 -9.97 -10.66 -5.28
C CYS A 220 -11.24 -9.82 -5.23
N GLN A 221 -11.11 -8.51 -5.36
CA GLN A 221 -12.24 -7.57 -5.28
C GLN A 221 -12.05 -6.35 -6.19
N PRO A 222 -13.14 -5.66 -6.52
CA PRO A 222 -13.06 -4.37 -7.17
C PRO A 222 -12.20 -3.39 -6.38
N ALA A 223 -11.43 -2.55 -7.07
CA ALA A 223 -10.72 -1.46 -6.42
C ALA A 223 -11.71 -0.41 -5.90
N TYR A 224 -11.51 0.06 -4.67
CA TYR A 224 -12.34 1.07 -4.00
C TYR A 224 -12.13 2.45 -4.63
N GLN A 225 -12.85 2.79 -5.70
CA GLN A 225 -12.62 4.03 -6.45
C GLN A 225 -12.79 5.28 -5.57
N GLU A 226 -13.65 5.26 -4.57
CA GLU A 226 -13.84 6.31 -3.56
C GLU A 226 -12.54 6.63 -2.78
N CYS A 227 -11.69 5.63 -2.56
CA CYS A 227 -10.39 5.78 -1.91
C CYS A 227 -9.38 6.55 -2.76
N PHE A 228 -9.40 6.32 -4.07
CA PHE A 228 -8.49 6.98 -5.01
C PHE A 228 -8.98 8.39 -5.34
N GLY A 229 -10.30 8.62 -5.34
CA GLY A 229 -10.90 9.92 -5.66
C GLY A 229 -10.69 10.99 -4.58
N SER A 230 -10.54 10.61 -3.31
CA SER A 230 -10.31 11.54 -2.20
C SER A 230 -8.81 11.82 -2.00
N PRO A 231 -8.33 13.08 -2.09
CA PRO A 231 -6.93 13.41 -1.84
C PRO A 231 -6.44 12.97 -0.45
N ALA A 232 -7.29 13.10 0.57
CA ALA A 232 -6.96 12.73 1.95
C ALA A 232 -6.79 11.21 2.10
N ALA A 233 -7.70 10.42 1.53
CA ALA A 233 -7.57 8.96 1.55
C ALA A 233 -6.36 8.50 0.73
N ARG A 234 -6.15 9.11 -0.44
CA ARG A 234 -5.05 8.81 -1.36
C ARG A 234 -3.66 9.08 -0.77
N ALA A 235 -3.51 10.08 0.09
CA ALA A 235 -2.27 10.31 0.84
C ALA A 235 -1.93 9.13 1.79
N GLY A 236 -2.94 8.35 2.18
CA GLY A 236 -2.81 7.12 2.95
C GLY A 236 -2.55 5.86 2.12
N ILE A 237 -2.45 5.97 0.79
CA ILE A 237 -2.22 4.85 -0.12
C ILE A 237 -0.82 4.97 -0.71
N SER A 238 -0.04 3.90 -0.60
CA SER A 238 1.27 3.78 -1.27
C SER A 238 1.17 2.79 -2.43
N VAL A 239 1.69 3.17 -3.59
CA VAL A 239 1.73 2.32 -4.78
C VAL A 239 3.17 2.04 -5.17
N TYR A 240 3.49 0.76 -5.35
CA TYR A 240 4.80 0.29 -5.78
C TYR A 240 4.67 -0.51 -7.06
N VAL A 241 5.61 -0.31 -7.99
CA VAL A 241 5.62 -0.98 -9.28
C VAL A 241 6.96 -1.68 -9.51
N PRO A 242 6.97 -2.84 -10.18
CA PRO A 242 8.20 -3.45 -10.68
C PRO A 242 8.93 -2.54 -11.66
N VAL A 243 10.24 -2.44 -11.49
CA VAL A 243 11.12 -1.64 -12.34
C VAL A 243 12.32 -2.44 -12.83
N SER A 244 12.81 -2.15 -14.03
CA SER A 244 14.06 -2.70 -14.52
C SER A 244 15.20 -2.13 -13.68
N GLY A 245 15.95 -3.01 -13.00
CA GLY A 245 17.15 -2.60 -12.28
C GLY A 245 18.14 -1.97 -13.24
N LYS A 246 18.41 -0.68 -13.09
CA LYS A 246 19.58 -0.04 -13.69
C LYS A 246 20.84 -0.47 -12.94
#